data_AF-A0A7W4B059-F1
#
_entry.id   AF-A0A7W4B059-F1
#
_cell.length_a   1.000
_cell.length_b   1.000
_cell.length_c   1.000
_cell.angle_alpha   90.00
_cell.angle_beta   90.00
_cell.angle_gamma   90.00
#
_symmetry.space_group_name_H-M   'P 1'
#
loop_
_entity.id
_entity.type
_entity.pdbx_description
1 polymer ?
#
loop_
_entity_poly.entity_id
_entity_poly.type
_entity_poly.pdbx_seq_one_letter_code
_entity_poly.pdbx_strand_id
1 'polypeptide(L)'
;MTLFTFAAQLCPLCQQDNACAMEQGLAIDACWCAKQTVDMPSIIAQFNATSSGVDLPNNQCVCQSCMAKLVQQSDIDAVETYSP
;
A
#
# COMPACT_ATOMS: atom_id res chain seq x y z
N MET A 1 13.82 -25.31 -3.59
CA MET A 1 12.46 -24.84 -3.27
C MET A 1 12.58 -23.43 -2.72
N THR A 2 12.37 -22.41 -3.55
CA THR A 2 12.24 -21.03 -3.09
C THR A 2 11.34 -20.34 -4.10
N LEU A 3 10.03 -20.51 -3.89
CA LEU A 3 9.00 -19.69 -4.50
C LEU A 3 9.11 -18.30 -3.85
N PHE A 4 10.13 -17.52 -4.21
CA PHE A 4 10.15 -16.10 -3.90
C PHE A 4 9.23 -15.44 -4.92
N THR A 5 8.03 -15.17 -4.45
CA THR A 5 6.95 -14.57 -5.21
C THR A 5 7.43 -13.21 -5.71
N PHE A 6 7.66 -13.07 -7.02
CA PHE A 6 7.95 -11.80 -7.73
C PHE A 6 6.96 -10.65 -7.45
N ALA A 7 5.88 -10.91 -6.70
CA ALA A 7 4.81 -9.99 -6.36
C ALA A 7 5.23 -8.82 -5.47
N ALA A 8 6.37 -8.87 -4.79
CA ALA A 8 6.81 -7.78 -3.91
C ALA A 8 7.80 -6.79 -4.57
N GLN A 9 8.35 -7.12 -5.75
CA GLN A 9 9.30 -6.25 -6.45
C GLN A 9 8.63 -5.06 -7.13
N LEU A 10 7.42 -5.25 -7.67
CA LEU A 10 6.65 -4.19 -8.32
C LEU A 10 5.43 -3.84 -7.49
N CYS A 11 5.10 -2.55 -7.43
CA CYS A 11 3.89 -2.06 -6.80
C CYS A 11 2.68 -2.51 -7.65
N PRO A 12 1.68 -3.19 -7.07
CA PRO A 12 0.53 -3.69 -7.83
C PRO A 12 -0.32 -2.56 -8.43
N LEU A 13 -0.27 -1.36 -7.85
CA LEU A 13 -1.07 -0.20 -8.27
C LEU A 13 -0.46 0.56 -9.45
N CYS A 14 0.86 0.69 -9.51
CA CYS A 14 1.54 1.49 -10.54
C CYS A 14 2.55 0.72 -11.39
N GLN A 15 2.78 -0.56 -11.06
CA GLN A 15 3.73 -1.46 -11.74
C GLN A 15 5.17 -0.93 -11.76
N GLN A 16 5.50 0.01 -10.88
CA GLN A 16 6.86 0.53 -10.67
C GLN A 16 7.55 -0.26 -9.56
N ASP A 17 8.88 -0.16 -9.47
CA ASP A 17 9.63 -0.79 -8.38
C ASP A 17 9.11 -0.37 -7.00
N ASN A 18 8.81 -1.36 -6.17
CA ASN A 18 8.35 -1.18 -4.80
C ASN A 18 9.49 -0.71 -3.88
N ALA A 19 10.75 -0.93 -4.29
CA ALA A 19 11.95 -0.72 -3.48
C ALA A 19 11.83 -1.36 -2.08
N CYS A 20 11.14 -2.51 -1.99
CA CYS A 20 10.93 -3.21 -0.73
C CYS A 20 12.29 -3.66 -0.17
N ALA A 21 12.61 -3.26 1.06
CA ALA A 21 13.88 -3.61 1.68
C ALA A 21 13.96 -5.11 2.01
N MET A 22 12.83 -5.73 2.35
CA MET A 22 12.72 -7.18 2.58
C MET A 22 13.09 -8.01 1.34
N GLU A 23 12.69 -7.56 0.15
CA GLU A 23 13.08 -8.21 -1.12
C GLU A 23 14.58 -8.07 -1.43
N GLN A 24 15.23 -7.09 -0.81
CA GLN A 24 16.68 -6.89 -0.88
C GLN A 24 17.43 -7.63 0.25
N GLY A 25 16.74 -8.46 1.03
CA GLY A 25 17.31 -9.20 2.16
C GLY A 25 17.57 -8.34 3.40
N LEU A 26 17.02 -7.12 3.45
CA LEU A 26 17.08 -6.25 4.62
C LEU A 26 15.92 -6.55 5.57
N ALA A 27 16.05 -6.13 6.82
CA ALA A 27 15.00 -6.29 7.81
C ALA A 27 13.81 -5.35 7.58
N ILE A 28 12.66 -5.67 8.18
CA ILE A 28 11.39 -4.94 8.00
C ILE A 28 11.50 -3.47 8.43
N ASP A 29 12.35 -3.17 9.40
CA ASP A 29 12.64 -1.81 9.90
C ASP A 29 13.32 -0.91 8.84
N ALA A 30 13.96 -1.51 7.83
CA ALA A 30 14.49 -0.79 6.68
C ALA A 30 13.42 -0.39 5.67
N CYS A 31 12.22 -1.02 5.69
CA CYS A 31 11.13 -0.64 4.81
C CYS A 31 10.56 0.73 5.21
N TRP A 32 10.26 1.57 4.21
CA TRP A 32 9.64 2.87 4.43
C TRP A 32 8.27 2.73 5.16
N CYS A 33 7.55 1.63 4.91
CA CYS A 33 6.24 1.37 5.50
C CYS A 33 6.30 1.11 7.01
N ALA A 34 7.38 0.48 7.51
CA ALA A 34 7.58 0.25 8.94
C ALA A 34 7.86 1.53 9.74
N LYS A 35 8.16 2.64 9.05
CA LYS A 35 8.46 3.95 9.65
C LYS A 35 7.24 4.87 9.71
N GLN A 36 6.09 4.43 9.19
CA GLN A 36 4.89 5.27 9.18
C GLN A 36 4.11 5.14 10.49
N THR A 37 3.49 6.25 10.89
CA THR A 37 2.57 6.29 12.03
C THR A 37 1.13 6.00 11.64
N VAL A 38 0.85 5.95 10.33
CA VAL A 38 -0.48 5.68 9.77
C VAL A 38 -0.73 4.17 9.76
N ASP A 39 -1.94 3.78 10.13
CA ASP A 39 -2.41 2.39 10.08
C ASP A 39 -2.68 1.95 8.63
N MET A 40 -1.60 1.60 7.92
CA MET A 40 -1.66 1.14 6.52
C MET A 40 -2.61 -0.04 6.29
N PRO A 41 -2.67 -1.07 7.15
CA PRO A 41 -3.67 -2.13 7.02
C PRO A 41 -5.10 -1.62 6.85
N SER A 42 -5.51 -0.62 7.65
CA SER A 42 -6.85 -0.03 7.56
C SER A 42 -7.08 0.71 6.25
N ILE A 43 -6.07 1.44 5.76
CA ILE A 43 -6.14 2.14 4.46
C ILE A 43 -6.27 1.14 3.29
N ILE A 44 -5.49 0.05 3.32
CA ILE A 44 -5.57 -1.01 2.30
C ILE A 44 -6.93 -1.71 2.35
N ALA A 45 -7.46 -1.98 3.55
CA ALA A 45 -8.79 -2.58 3.70
C ALA A 45 -9.89 -1.67 3.14
N GLN A 46 -9.81 -0.35 3.39
CA GLN A 46 -10.74 0.62 2.82
C GLN A 46 -10.64 0.68 1.30
N PHE A 47 -9.41 0.71 0.75
CA PHE A 47 -9.19 0.64 -0.69
C PHE A 47 -9.82 -0.62 -1.28
N ASN A 48 -9.50 -1.81 -0.76
CA ASN A 48 -10.05 -3.08 -1.27
C ASN A 48 -11.59 -3.12 -1.19
N ALA A 49 -12.19 -2.47 -0.20
CA ALA A 49 -13.64 -2.39 -0.06
C ALA A 49 -14.30 -1.46 -1.09
N THR A 50 -13.61 -0.43 -1.58
CA THR A 50 -14.15 0.58 -2.50
C THR A 50 -13.69 0.42 -3.95
N SER A 51 -12.53 -0.20 -4.17
CA SER A 51 -11.94 -0.36 -5.49
C SER A 51 -12.56 -1.53 -6.25
N SER A 52 -13.18 -1.25 -7.39
CA SER A 52 -13.68 -2.27 -8.30
C SER A 52 -12.58 -2.69 -9.29
N GLY A 53 -11.78 -3.71 -8.94
CA GLY A 53 -10.90 -4.39 -9.91
C GLY A 53 -9.43 -4.56 -9.54
N VAL A 54 -8.98 -4.07 -8.37
CA VAL A 54 -7.66 -4.37 -7.84
C VAL A 54 -7.81 -4.83 -6.40
N ASP A 55 -7.53 -6.11 -6.14
CA ASP A 55 -7.44 -6.65 -4.79
C ASP A 55 -5.98 -6.63 -4.35
N LEU A 56 -5.68 -5.90 -3.28
CA LEU A 56 -4.37 -5.91 -2.65
C LEU A 56 -4.36 -7.01 -1.59
N PRO A 57 -3.72 -8.17 -1.85
CA PRO A 57 -3.67 -9.24 -0.87
C PRO A 57 -2.89 -8.82 0.37
N ASN A 58 -3.24 -9.42 1.51
CA ASN A 58 -2.48 -9.26 2.74
C ASN A 58 -1.00 -9.59 2.51
N ASN A 59 -0.13 -8.80 3.13
CA ASN A 59 1.34 -8.90 3.02
C ASN A 59 1.94 -8.51 1.66
N GLN A 60 1.19 -7.84 0.77
CA GLN A 60 1.82 -7.21 -0.41
C GLN A 60 2.34 -5.80 -0.07
N CYS A 61 3.52 -5.48 -0.61
CA CYS A 61 4.07 -4.14 -0.52
C CYS A 61 3.37 -3.20 -1.51
N VAL A 62 3.07 -1.99 -1.04
CA VAL A 62 2.64 -0.87 -1.89
C VAL A 62 3.73 0.19 -1.80
N CYS A 63 4.05 0.86 -2.90
CA CYS A 63 5.10 1.87 -2.90
C CYS A 63 4.63 3.15 -2.19
N GLN A 64 5.59 3.94 -1.69
CA GLN A 64 5.32 5.16 -0.93
C GLN A 64 4.40 6.13 -1.66
N SER A 65 4.62 6.34 -2.96
CA SER A 65 3.84 7.29 -3.76
C SER A 65 2.39 6.85 -3.95
N CYS A 66 2.14 5.53 -4.09
CA CYS A 66 0.79 5.00 -4.16
C CYS A 66 0.09 5.06 -2.81
N MET A 67 0.77 4.68 -1.72
CA MET A 67 0.16 4.74 -0.39
C MET A 67 -0.16 6.19 0.03
N ALA A 68 0.71 7.15 -0.29
CA ALA A 68 0.44 8.56 -0.01
C ALA A 68 -0.85 9.05 -0.70
N LYS A 69 -1.15 8.55 -1.91
CA LYS A 69 -2.41 8.85 -2.59
C LYS A 69 -3.61 8.20 -1.90
N LEU A 70 -3.49 6.96 -1.46
CA LEU A 70 -4.57 6.27 -0.73
C LEU A 70 -4.92 6.99 0.58
N VAL A 71 -3.89 7.41 1.34
CA VAL A 71 -4.08 8.16 2.60
C VAL A 71 -4.79 9.50 2.33
N GLN A 72 -4.41 10.21 1.26
CA GLN A 72 -5.10 11.44 0.89
C GLN A 72 -6.56 11.19 0.52
N GLN A 73 -6.86 10.12 -0.22
CA GLN A 73 -8.24 9.77 -0.57
C GLN A 73 -9.09 9.46 0.66
N SER A 74 -8.55 8.73 1.63
CA SER A 74 -9.25 8.45 2.89
C SER A 74 -9.49 9.70 3.75
N ASP A 75 -8.62 10.71 3.66
CA ASP A 75 -8.81 12.00 4.36
C ASP A 75 -9.87 12.88 3.66
N ILE A 76 -9.97 12.82 2.33
CA ILE A 76 -11.00 13.54 1.57
C ILE A 76 -12.39 12.96 1.84
N ASP A 77 -12.53 11.64 1.97
CA ASP A 77 -13.83 11.03 2.30
C ASP A 77 -14.34 11.41 3.71
N ALA A 78 -13.46 11.89 4.61
CA ALA A 78 -13.85 12.38 5.93
C ALA A 78 -14.38 13.83 5.92
N VAL A 79 -14.10 14.59 4.87
CA VAL A 79 -14.50 16.00 4.71
C VAL A 79 -15.07 16.17 3.31
N GLU A 80 -16.39 15.99 3.16
CA GLU A 80 -17.28 16.78 2.27
C GLU A 80 -18.64 16.07 2.16
N THR A 81 -19.42 16.10 3.23
CA THR A 81 -20.88 16.21 3.10
C THR A 81 -21.25 17.69 3.18
N TYR A 82 -20.92 18.45 2.12
CA TYR A 82 -21.60 19.72 1.89
C TYR A 82 -22.90 19.41 1.14
N SER A 83 -24.00 19.32 1.89
CA SER A 83 -25.34 19.34 1.30
C SER A 83 -25.69 20.80 0.97
N PRO A 84 -25.96 21.16 -0.29
CA PRO A 84 -26.73 22.37 -0.57
C PRO A 84 -28.16 22.27 0.00
#